data_AF-A0A9E2JK34-F1
#
_entry.id   AF-A0A9E2JK34-F1
#
_cell.length_a   1.000
_cell.length_b   1.000
_cell.length_c   1.000
_cell.angle_alpha   90.00
_cell.angle_beta   90.00
_cell.angle_gamma   90.00
#
_symmetry.space_group_name_H-M   'P 1'
#
loop_
_entity.id
_entity.type
_entity.pdbx_description
1 polymer ?
#
loop_
_entity_poly.entity_id
_entity_poly.type
_entity_poly.pdbx_seq_one_letter_code
_entity_poly.pdbx_strand_id
1 'polypeptide(L)'
;FTVSWASVTDATSYTLQRATDVNFLQNNVTLYIGTSTGYSQTGLADGTYYYRVKADNACGSSTWRTGPALTVTAVTELVNGQSVAVSVSKDENKYYRINVPSGATRLDIGLTNVSGDPDLYTRYNEPPTISTYECRPFAGTGISETCTTDSPSPGDWYIMIVGFSSASATLTAAVTVPCVGPAAPGSISYPSTDADGGFTVSWSASSGATGYTLQRATNANFSDAQTVYSGASTSYSQTGLASGTYYYRVNASNNCGTSTWTAGPAIVVCIPPAAPGSIIYPSVNAGGGFTVSWGSSGLAAAYTLERAGNSSFTGASTAYSGPLTSYSQTGLNPGTYYFRVNAMNQCGVSAWTAGGAARVVRNVVSALAPMLLNDTDNDGIPDDVENRTCTDVNNADTDGDGISDGVEDANKNGVVDSGETNPCDDDTDDDGLKDGVEDANKNGVLDTGETDPRTSDTDGDGLPDAWEVQYSLNPRVNDCNEDPDGDGYTNCQEYRWGSNPRDASSHPPKGIPWMNLILG
;
A
#
# COMPACT_ATOMS: atom_id res chain seq x y z
N PHE A 1 58.09 12.48 -5.18
CA PHE A 1 59.06 12.70 -6.29
C PHE A 1 59.45 11.36 -6.88
N THR A 2 60.06 11.35 -8.06
CA THR A 2 60.46 10.12 -8.76
C THR A 2 61.99 10.07 -8.87
N VAL A 3 62.59 8.96 -8.44
CA VAL A 3 64.00 8.65 -8.66
C VAL A 3 64.09 7.81 -9.92
N SER A 4 64.91 8.20 -10.89
CA SER A 4 65.09 7.47 -12.14
C SER A 4 66.56 7.21 -12.42
N TRP A 5 66.83 6.17 -13.21
CA TRP A 5 68.17 5.79 -13.65
C TRP A 5 68.16 5.31 -15.10
N ALA A 6 69.31 5.32 -15.75
CA ALA A 6 69.44 4.80 -17.11
C ALA A 6 69.34 3.27 -17.12
N SER A 7 68.82 2.70 -18.21
CA SER A 7 68.90 1.26 -18.45
C SER A 7 70.34 0.84 -18.74
N VAL A 8 70.68 -0.37 -18.32
CA VAL A 8 71.98 -1.00 -18.56
C VAL A 8 71.75 -2.25 -19.43
N THR A 9 72.55 -2.41 -20.48
CA THR A 9 72.50 -3.59 -21.36
C THR A 9 72.72 -4.87 -20.55
N ASP A 10 71.94 -5.91 -20.84
CA ASP A 10 71.96 -7.22 -20.18
C ASP A 10 71.60 -7.23 -18.69
N ALA A 11 71.08 -6.13 -18.14
CA ALA A 11 70.52 -6.10 -16.78
C ALA A 11 69.15 -6.78 -16.76
N THR A 12 68.95 -7.74 -15.86
CA THR A 12 67.65 -8.40 -15.65
C THR A 12 66.87 -7.77 -14.49
N SER A 13 67.53 -7.02 -13.61
CA SER A 13 66.88 -6.24 -12.55
C SER A 13 67.78 -5.10 -12.04
N TYR A 14 67.20 -4.21 -11.26
CA TYR A 14 67.86 -3.13 -10.55
C TYR A 14 67.51 -3.19 -9.08
N THR A 15 68.50 -2.92 -8.23
CA THR A 15 68.32 -2.75 -6.79
C THR A 15 68.53 -1.28 -6.43
N LEU A 16 67.52 -0.62 -5.84
CA LEU A 16 67.59 0.76 -5.36
C LEU A 16 67.67 0.81 -3.83
N GLN A 17 68.57 1.63 -3.30
CA GLN A 17 68.73 1.91 -1.89
C GLN A 17 68.63 3.40 -1.59
N ARG A 18 68.18 3.73 -0.37
CA ARG A 18 68.17 5.07 0.20
C ARG A 18 68.86 5.07 1.57
N ALA A 19 69.62 6.11 1.87
CA ALA A 19 70.20 6.35 3.19
C ALA A 19 70.08 7.83 3.60
N THR A 20 70.38 8.13 4.87
CA THR A 20 70.45 9.52 5.39
C THR A 20 71.86 10.09 5.38
N ASP A 21 72.84 9.32 4.93
CA ASP A 21 74.23 9.74 4.74
C ASP A 21 74.78 9.27 3.38
N VAL A 22 75.76 9.99 2.84
CA VAL A 22 76.33 9.75 1.51
C VAL A 22 77.05 8.40 1.40
N ASN A 23 77.53 7.84 2.52
CA ASN A 23 78.25 6.57 2.56
C ASN A 23 77.32 5.37 2.75
N PHE A 24 76.01 5.61 2.90
CA PHE A 24 74.99 4.58 3.13
C PHE A 24 75.24 3.72 4.37
N LEU A 25 75.73 4.35 5.45
CA LEU A 25 76.00 3.72 6.73
C LEU A 25 74.85 3.90 7.74
N GLN A 26 74.02 4.92 7.56
CA GLN A 26 72.89 5.28 8.41
C GLN A 26 71.57 5.14 7.66
N ASN A 27 70.60 4.48 8.29
CA ASN A 27 69.24 4.31 7.79
C ASN A 27 69.19 3.83 6.33
N ASN A 28 70.10 2.93 5.96
CA ASN A 28 70.19 2.36 4.63
C ASN A 28 69.06 1.34 4.43
N VAL A 29 68.15 1.64 3.51
CA VAL A 29 66.97 0.82 3.20
C VAL A 29 66.94 0.49 1.71
N THR A 30 66.74 -0.78 1.39
CA THR A 30 66.42 -1.21 0.01
C THR A 30 64.96 -0.88 -0.28
N LEU A 31 64.74 -0.01 -1.27
CA LEU A 31 63.41 0.49 -1.64
C LEU A 31 62.77 -0.30 -2.78
N TYR A 32 63.59 -0.84 -3.68
CA TYR A 32 63.11 -1.48 -4.90
C TYR A 32 64.06 -2.55 -5.39
N ILE A 33 63.49 -3.66 -5.85
CA ILE A 33 64.17 -4.69 -6.66
C ILE A 33 63.22 -5.04 -7.81
N GLY A 34 63.63 -4.81 -9.06
CA GLY A 34 62.80 -5.12 -10.22
C GLY A 34 63.35 -4.59 -11.54
N THR A 35 62.55 -4.61 -12.59
CA THR A 35 63.00 -4.32 -13.97
C THR A 35 62.84 -2.87 -14.41
N SER A 36 62.10 -2.06 -13.65
CA SER A 36 61.82 -0.66 -13.99
C SER A 36 63.05 0.22 -13.77
N THR A 37 63.15 1.29 -14.56
CA THR A 37 64.21 2.30 -14.47
C THR A 37 63.80 3.55 -13.68
N GLY A 38 62.83 3.40 -12.77
CA GLY A 38 62.38 4.47 -11.91
C GLY A 38 61.51 3.98 -10.76
N TYR A 39 61.45 4.79 -9.70
CA TYR A 39 60.73 4.53 -8.47
C TYR A 39 60.13 5.82 -7.90
N SER A 40 58.83 5.80 -7.60
CA SER A 40 58.11 6.93 -7.01
C SER A 40 58.10 6.81 -5.49
N GLN A 41 58.56 7.85 -4.79
CA GLN A 41 58.59 7.92 -3.33
C GLN A 41 57.74 9.09 -2.82
N THR A 42 56.96 8.82 -1.76
CA THR A 42 56.19 9.79 -0.99
C THR A 42 56.45 9.62 0.52
N GLY A 43 56.00 10.57 1.34
CA GLY A 43 55.97 10.43 2.81
C GLY A 43 57.32 10.47 3.52
N LEU A 44 58.33 11.11 2.94
CA LEU A 44 59.62 11.31 3.63
C LEU A 44 59.53 12.47 4.62
N ALA A 45 60.13 12.27 5.80
CA ALA A 45 60.34 13.33 6.78
C ALA A 45 61.37 14.34 6.27
N ASP A 46 61.41 15.52 6.90
CA ASP A 46 62.40 16.55 6.63
C ASP A 46 63.83 15.99 6.80
N GLY A 47 64.70 16.29 5.84
CA GLY A 47 66.09 15.85 5.88
C GLY A 47 66.73 15.64 4.51
N THR A 48 68.02 15.27 4.54
CA THR A 48 68.80 14.96 3.34
C THR A 48 68.88 13.45 3.14
N TYR A 49 68.52 13.00 1.94
CA TYR A 49 68.52 11.60 1.55
C TYR A 49 69.46 11.36 0.37
N TYR A 50 70.11 10.22 0.38
CA TYR A 50 70.99 9.76 -0.70
C TYR A 50 70.42 8.50 -1.31
N TYR A 51 70.43 8.41 -2.63
CA TYR A 51 69.94 7.25 -3.38
C TYR A 51 71.08 6.61 -4.15
N ARG A 52 71.14 5.29 -4.15
CA ARG A 52 72.06 4.53 -5.01
C ARG A 52 71.37 3.36 -5.67
N VAL A 53 71.77 3.06 -6.89
CA VAL A 53 71.24 1.95 -7.68
C VAL A 53 72.37 1.07 -8.21
N LYS A 54 72.11 -0.23 -8.31
CA LYS A 54 72.94 -1.17 -9.06
C LYS A 54 72.07 -1.99 -10.00
N ALA A 55 72.66 -2.51 -11.06
CA ALA A 55 72.05 -3.46 -11.98
C ALA A 55 72.49 -4.88 -11.62
N ASP A 56 71.63 -5.85 -11.82
CA ASP A 56 71.85 -7.26 -11.52
C ASP A 56 71.47 -8.11 -12.75
N ASN A 57 72.25 -9.16 -13.01
CA ASN A 57 71.94 -10.20 -13.98
C ASN A 57 72.39 -11.58 -13.48
N ALA A 58 72.22 -12.62 -14.29
CA ALA A 58 72.57 -14.00 -13.93
C ALA A 58 74.06 -14.18 -13.57
N CYS A 59 74.95 -13.31 -14.05
CA CYS A 59 76.39 -13.38 -13.82
C CYS A 59 76.84 -12.56 -12.60
N GLY A 60 75.97 -11.71 -12.03
CA GLY A 60 76.27 -10.95 -10.82
C GLY A 60 75.70 -9.52 -10.82
N SER A 61 76.25 -8.69 -9.94
CA SER A 61 75.83 -7.31 -9.72
C SER A 61 76.85 -6.30 -10.25
N SER A 62 76.39 -5.18 -10.80
CA SER A 62 77.23 -4.02 -11.09
C SER A 62 77.69 -3.33 -9.79
N THR A 63 78.66 -2.42 -9.93
CA THR A 63 78.97 -1.45 -8.87
C THR A 63 77.79 -0.53 -8.63
N TRP A 64 77.64 -0.02 -7.41
CA TRP A 64 76.66 1.01 -7.07
C TRP A 64 76.96 2.34 -7.77
N ARG A 65 75.92 3.01 -8.26
CA ARG A 65 75.96 4.43 -8.62
C ARG A 65 75.08 5.23 -7.68
N THR A 66 75.67 6.27 -7.07
CA THR A 66 74.99 7.19 -6.16
C THR A 66 74.55 8.43 -6.92
N GLY A 67 73.29 8.85 -6.73
CA GLY A 67 72.75 10.09 -7.26
C GLY A 67 73.12 11.32 -6.42
N PRO A 68 72.66 12.51 -6.83
CA PRO A 68 72.80 13.71 -6.01
C PRO A 68 72.01 13.57 -4.69
N ALA A 69 72.41 14.34 -3.68
CA ALA A 69 71.66 14.45 -2.44
C ALA A 69 70.28 15.06 -2.73
N LEU A 70 69.24 14.49 -2.12
CA LEU A 70 67.89 15.01 -2.16
C LEU A 70 67.54 15.58 -0.78
N THR A 71 67.44 16.90 -0.70
CA THR A 71 66.85 17.56 0.48
C THR A 71 65.35 17.52 0.33
N VAL A 72 64.68 16.83 1.25
CA VAL A 72 63.22 16.82 1.34
C VAL A 72 62.84 17.79 2.44
N THR A 73 61.97 18.74 2.12
CA THR A 73 61.31 19.58 3.11
C THR A 73 59.89 19.08 3.30
N ALA A 74 59.57 18.64 4.53
CA ALA A 74 58.25 18.13 4.83
C ALA A 74 57.22 19.27 4.87
N VAL A 75 56.09 19.08 4.19
CA VAL A 75 54.94 20.00 4.22
C VAL A 75 53.83 19.35 5.04
N THR A 76 53.41 20.00 6.11
CA THR A 76 52.33 19.50 6.97
C THR A 76 50.97 19.96 6.44
N GLU A 77 50.04 19.04 6.22
CA GLU A 77 48.69 19.39 5.78
C GLU A 77 47.81 19.81 6.96
N LEU A 78 47.14 20.95 6.80
CA LEU A 78 46.24 21.54 7.78
C LEU A 78 44.79 21.13 7.49
N VAL A 79 44.02 20.96 8.56
CA VAL A 79 42.57 20.77 8.50
C VAL A 79 41.89 22.13 8.66
N ASN A 80 40.83 22.38 7.88
CA ASN A 80 40.12 23.66 7.90
C ASN A 80 39.66 24.06 9.31
N GLY A 81 40.12 25.23 9.77
CA GLY A 81 39.78 25.81 11.07
C GLY A 81 40.48 25.17 12.27
N GLN A 82 41.29 24.13 12.06
CA GLN A 82 42.02 23.46 13.14
C GLN A 82 43.35 24.18 13.42
N SER A 83 43.64 24.43 14.70
CA SER A 83 44.89 25.03 15.15
C SER A 83 46.01 24.01 15.34
N VAL A 84 47.24 24.39 14.97
CA VAL A 84 48.46 23.57 15.08
C VAL A 84 49.55 24.36 15.80
N ALA A 85 50.23 23.75 16.78
CA ALA A 85 51.38 24.34 17.44
C ALA A 85 52.61 24.33 16.53
N VAL A 86 53.30 25.46 16.45
CA VAL A 86 54.49 25.67 15.63
C VAL A 86 55.62 26.16 16.51
N SER A 87 56.81 25.60 16.30
CA SER A 87 58.08 26.08 16.88
C SER A 87 59.14 26.12 15.79
N VAL A 88 59.93 27.18 15.74
CA VAL A 88 61.03 27.36 14.78
C VAL A 88 62.25 27.90 15.52
N SER A 89 63.42 27.38 15.19
CA SER A 89 64.70 27.94 15.59
C SER A 89 65.02 29.17 14.76
N LYS A 90 66.01 29.96 15.19
CA LYS A 90 66.54 31.04 14.35
C LYS A 90 66.98 30.49 12.99
N ASP A 91 66.54 31.15 11.91
CA ASP A 91 66.77 30.84 10.50
C ASP A 91 66.15 29.50 10.03
N GLU A 92 65.28 28.87 10.83
CA GLU A 92 64.55 27.66 10.46
C GLU A 92 63.26 27.98 9.70
N ASN A 93 62.99 27.22 8.63
CA ASN A 93 61.75 27.31 7.85
C ASN A 93 60.89 26.06 8.10
N LYS A 94 59.61 26.25 8.41
CA LYS A 94 58.62 25.16 8.44
C LYS A 94 57.50 25.41 7.43
N TYR A 95 57.07 24.34 6.77
CA TYR A 95 56.09 24.42 5.69
C TYR A 95 54.80 23.69 6.03
N TYR A 96 53.69 24.32 5.69
CA TYR A 96 52.34 23.77 5.82
C TYR A 96 51.57 23.98 4.53
N ARG A 97 50.45 23.27 4.36
CA ARG A 97 49.50 23.52 3.28
C ARG A 97 48.07 23.38 3.76
N ILE A 98 47.15 24.11 3.13
CA ILE A 98 45.71 23.88 3.25
C ILE A 98 45.10 23.76 1.86
N ASN A 99 44.19 22.80 1.67
CA ASN A 99 43.45 22.68 0.43
C ASN A 99 42.20 23.58 0.47
N VAL A 100 42.07 24.47 -0.51
CA VAL A 100 40.93 25.38 -0.65
C VAL A 100 39.96 24.79 -1.68
N PRO A 101 38.71 24.45 -1.29
CA PRO A 101 37.71 23.96 -2.22
C PRO A 101 37.20 25.06 -3.16
N SER A 102 36.64 24.65 -4.30
CA SER A 102 35.93 25.55 -5.22
C SER A 102 34.77 26.24 -4.52
N GLY A 103 34.59 27.54 -4.81
CA GLY A 103 33.52 28.37 -4.23
C GLY A 103 33.85 28.99 -2.87
N ALA A 104 35.05 28.77 -2.33
CA ALA A 104 35.52 29.49 -1.16
C ALA A 104 35.51 31.01 -1.40
N THR A 105 34.97 31.76 -0.44
CA THR A 105 34.90 33.24 -0.51
C THR A 105 36.00 33.90 0.28
N ARG A 106 36.63 33.19 1.22
CA ARG A 106 37.68 33.74 2.07
C ARG A 106 38.63 32.65 2.58
N LEU A 107 39.92 32.97 2.64
CA LEU A 107 40.97 32.21 3.31
C LEU A 107 41.67 33.12 4.31
N ASP A 108 41.66 32.72 5.58
CA ASP A 108 42.39 33.37 6.66
C ASP A 108 43.47 32.44 7.19
N ILE A 109 44.72 32.89 7.16
CA ILE A 109 45.86 32.16 7.71
C ILE A 109 46.50 33.06 8.74
N GLY A 110 46.55 32.62 10.00
CA GLY A 110 47.07 33.44 11.08
C GLY A 110 47.90 32.69 12.09
N LEU A 111 48.81 33.43 12.71
CA LEU A 111 49.57 33.04 13.88
C LEU A 111 48.97 33.72 15.11
N THR A 112 48.72 32.93 16.15
CA THR A 112 48.26 33.40 17.47
C THR A 112 49.16 32.83 18.56
N ASN A 113 49.05 33.32 19.81
CA ASN A 113 49.89 32.87 20.93
C ASN A 113 51.40 32.92 20.62
N VAL A 114 51.83 34.03 20.00
CA VAL A 114 53.19 34.20 19.49
C VAL A 114 54.17 34.47 20.64
N SER A 115 55.30 33.77 20.63
CA SER A 115 56.50 34.04 21.43
C SER A 115 57.72 34.07 20.51
N GLY A 116 58.64 35.00 20.72
CA GLY A 116 59.74 35.26 19.77
C GLY A 116 59.26 36.03 18.54
N ASP A 117 59.88 35.75 17.39
CA ASP A 117 59.62 36.45 16.13
C ASP A 117 59.50 35.47 14.94
N PRO A 118 58.35 34.80 14.78
CA PRO A 118 58.05 33.99 13.61
C PRO A 118 57.41 34.85 12.52
N ASP A 119 57.96 34.80 11.31
CA ASP A 119 57.42 35.44 10.12
C ASP A 119 56.55 34.47 9.31
N LEU A 120 55.32 34.90 8.98
CA LEU A 120 54.37 34.18 8.14
C LEU A 120 54.52 34.56 6.66
N TYR A 121 54.60 33.55 5.80
CA TYR A 121 54.55 33.68 4.34
C TYR A 121 53.49 32.74 3.76
N THR A 122 52.73 33.20 2.79
CA THR A 122 51.77 32.35 2.06
C THR A 122 51.91 32.49 0.55
N ARG A 123 51.54 31.43 -0.19
CA ARG A 123 51.56 31.40 -1.65
C ARG A 123 50.67 30.28 -2.20
N TYR A 124 49.92 30.57 -3.25
CA TYR A 124 49.11 29.60 -3.98
C TYR A 124 49.97 28.65 -4.84
N ASN A 125 49.62 27.36 -4.81
CA ASN A 125 50.08 26.26 -5.64
C ASN A 125 51.58 25.89 -5.56
N GLU A 126 52.42 26.71 -4.94
CA GLU A 126 53.83 26.46 -4.69
C GLU A 126 54.25 26.93 -3.29
N PRO A 127 55.22 26.26 -2.63
CA PRO A 127 55.82 26.75 -1.41
C PRO A 127 56.37 28.18 -1.56
N PRO A 128 56.13 29.08 -0.58
CA PRO A 128 56.76 30.40 -0.56
C PRO A 128 58.28 30.30 -0.38
N THR A 129 58.99 31.34 -0.79
CA THR A 129 60.37 31.60 -0.39
C THR A 129 60.46 32.99 0.25
N ILE A 130 61.59 33.32 0.87
CA ILE A 130 61.83 34.65 1.44
C ILE A 130 61.81 35.78 0.40
N SER A 131 61.91 35.46 -0.91
CA SER A 131 61.85 36.42 -2.01
C SER A 131 60.62 36.26 -2.92
N THR A 132 59.87 35.17 -2.79
CA THR A 132 58.67 34.88 -3.61
C THR A 132 57.51 34.41 -2.73
N TYR A 133 56.56 35.30 -2.50
CA TYR A 133 55.39 35.09 -1.66
C TYR A 133 54.22 35.96 -2.15
N GLU A 134 53.00 35.58 -1.78
CA GLU A 134 51.79 36.36 -2.07
C GLU A 134 51.39 37.23 -0.88
N CYS A 135 51.57 36.72 0.34
CA CYS A 135 51.38 37.49 1.55
C CYS A 135 52.50 37.25 2.55
N ARG A 136 52.94 38.35 3.16
CA ARG A 136 53.79 38.41 4.34
C ARG A 136 53.33 39.62 5.16
N PRO A 137 52.63 39.42 6.29
CA PRO A 137 52.22 40.52 7.14
C PRO A 137 53.48 41.09 7.81
N PHE A 138 53.60 42.43 7.87
CA PHE A 138 54.68 43.07 8.63
C PHE A 138 54.12 43.48 10.00
N ALA A 139 54.13 42.56 10.97
CA ALA A 139 53.85 42.89 12.36
C ALA A 139 55.16 42.87 13.17
N GLY A 140 55.30 43.76 14.15
CA GLY A 140 56.49 43.75 15.01
C GLY A 140 56.55 42.50 15.89
N THR A 141 57.71 42.27 16.52
CA THR A 141 58.00 41.12 17.39
C THR A 141 56.88 40.82 18.40
N GLY A 142 56.45 39.55 18.49
CA GLY A 142 55.48 39.08 19.49
C GLY A 142 54.01 39.44 19.23
N ILE A 143 53.67 39.89 18.02
CA ILE A 143 52.31 40.23 17.62
C ILE A 143 51.73 39.12 16.74
N SER A 144 50.42 38.88 16.81
CA SER A 144 49.72 37.96 15.92
C SER A 144 49.80 38.44 14.47
N GLU A 145 50.16 37.54 13.58
CA GLU A 145 50.27 37.78 12.14
C GLU A 145 49.08 37.15 11.41
N THR A 146 48.58 37.79 10.36
CA THR A 146 47.48 37.23 9.56
C THR A 146 47.60 37.61 8.09
N CYS A 147 47.46 36.61 7.23
CA CYS A 147 47.25 36.73 5.80
C CYS A 147 45.81 36.39 5.46
N THR A 148 45.11 37.35 4.87
CA THR A 148 43.74 37.16 4.39
C THR A 148 43.72 37.22 2.87
N THR A 149 43.04 36.28 2.25
CA THR A 149 42.75 36.29 0.82
C THR A 149 41.24 36.20 0.62
N ASP A 150 40.67 37.21 0.00
CA ASP A 150 39.27 37.20 -0.46
C ASP A 150 39.19 36.50 -1.83
N SER A 151 38.16 35.67 -2.02
CA SER A 151 37.96 34.85 -3.23
C SER A 151 39.21 34.05 -3.65
N PRO A 152 39.79 33.22 -2.76
CA PRO A 152 41.01 32.47 -3.05
C PRO A 152 40.81 31.47 -4.20
N SER A 153 41.83 31.31 -5.05
CA SER A 153 41.85 30.26 -6.07
C SER A 153 41.73 28.87 -5.43
N PRO A 154 40.91 27.95 -5.99
CA PRO A 154 40.80 26.59 -5.48
C PRO A 154 42.07 25.79 -5.75
N GLY A 155 42.52 25.02 -4.77
CA GLY A 155 43.77 24.25 -4.82
C GLY A 155 44.59 24.39 -3.53
N ASP A 156 45.86 24.00 -3.61
CA ASP A 156 46.75 24.02 -2.45
C ASP A 156 47.29 25.43 -2.20
N TRP A 157 47.13 25.89 -0.97
CA TRP A 157 47.77 27.10 -0.46
C TRP A 157 48.87 26.70 0.50
N TYR A 158 50.10 27.10 0.18
CA TYR A 158 51.27 26.79 0.99
C TYR A 158 51.57 27.92 1.97
N ILE A 159 51.99 27.54 3.16
CA ILE A 159 52.36 28.42 4.26
C ILE A 159 53.82 28.10 4.62
N MET A 160 54.65 29.12 4.77
CA MET A 160 56.01 29.01 5.29
C MET A 160 56.11 29.89 6.53
N ILE A 161 56.60 29.32 7.64
CA ILE A 161 56.91 30.04 8.87
C ILE A 161 58.43 30.10 9.01
N VAL A 162 58.99 31.29 9.15
CA VAL A 162 60.45 31.52 9.29
C VAL A 162 60.74 32.07 10.68
N GLY A 163 61.72 31.50 11.39
CA GLY A 163 62.15 32.05 12.68
C GLY A 163 63.20 33.15 12.50
N PHE A 164 62.83 34.43 12.59
CA PHE A 164 63.84 35.51 12.65
C PHE A 164 64.65 35.44 13.95
N SER A 165 63.99 34.97 15.01
CA SER A 165 64.59 34.43 16.22
C SER A 165 63.92 33.11 16.58
N SER A 166 64.46 32.36 17.55
CA SER A 166 63.75 31.17 18.05
C SER A 166 62.37 31.59 18.55
N ALA A 167 61.33 30.98 17.97
CA ALA A 167 59.95 31.41 18.12
C ALA A 167 58.99 30.23 18.21
N SER A 168 57.81 30.49 18.79
CA SER A 168 56.70 29.57 18.79
C SER A 168 55.38 30.30 18.59
N ALA A 169 54.43 29.66 17.92
CA ALA A 169 53.11 30.22 17.66
C ALA A 169 52.07 29.10 17.50
N THR A 170 50.80 29.48 17.44
CA THR A 170 49.69 28.62 17.03
C THR A 170 49.23 29.05 15.64
N LEU A 171 49.43 28.20 14.65
CA LEU A 171 48.99 28.40 13.27
C LEU A 171 47.56 27.91 13.11
N THR A 172 46.69 28.73 12.53
CA THR A 172 45.35 28.32 12.11
C THR A 172 45.11 28.79 10.68
N ALA A 173 44.58 27.91 9.84
CA ALA A 173 44.12 28.25 8.50
C ALA A 173 42.62 27.93 8.41
N ALA A 174 41.82 28.95 8.13
CA ALA A 174 40.36 28.87 8.05
C ALA A 174 39.88 29.29 6.65
N VAL A 175 39.19 28.37 5.98
CA VAL A 175 38.53 28.59 4.69
C VAL A 175 37.05 28.77 4.95
N THR A 176 36.53 29.91 4.51
CA THR A 176 35.10 30.20 4.49
C THR A 176 34.54 29.82 3.14
N VAL A 177 33.61 28.87 3.12
CA VAL A 177 32.81 28.52 1.95
C VAL A 177 31.36 28.93 2.25
N PRO A 178 30.72 29.77 1.41
CA PRO A 178 29.32 30.11 1.60
C PRO A 178 28.48 28.84 1.50
N CYS A 179 27.66 28.59 2.52
CA CYS A 179 26.67 27.51 2.47
C CYS A 179 25.52 27.97 1.57
N VAL A 180 25.49 27.52 0.32
CA VAL A 180 24.46 27.90 -0.65
C VAL A 180 23.38 26.82 -0.68
N GLY A 181 22.14 27.20 -0.38
CA GLY A 181 20.97 26.33 -0.58
C GLY A 181 20.76 26.00 -2.06
N PRO A 182 20.11 24.88 -2.39
CA PRO A 182 19.91 24.51 -3.78
C PRO A 182 18.95 25.50 -4.47
N ALA A 183 19.12 25.65 -5.78
CA ALA A 183 18.10 26.31 -6.61
C ALA A 183 16.82 25.45 -6.67
N ALA A 184 15.68 26.09 -6.94
CA ALA A 184 14.44 25.34 -7.16
C ALA A 184 14.57 24.43 -8.39
N PRO A 185 13.94 23.25 -8.40
CA PRO A 185 13.90 22.39 -9.59
C PRO A 185 13.43 23.19 -10.81
N GLY A 186 14.10 23.07 -11.95
CA GLY A 186 13.79 23.88 -13.14
C GLY A 186 12.43 23.57 -13.78
N SER A 187 11.88 22.38 -13.50
CA SER A 187 10.63 21.89 -14.08
C SER A 187 10.06 20.73 -13.27
N ILE A 188 8.75 20.56 -13.37
CA ILE A 188 8.00 19.38 -12.93
C ILE A 188 7.14 18.90 -14.11
N SER A 189 7.01 17.58 -14.27
CA SER A 189 6.39 16.95 -15.43
C SER A 189 5.55 15.74 -15.02
N TYR A 190 4.35 15.66 -15.60
CA TYR A 190 3.33 14.63 -15.46
C TYR A 190 2.29 14.86 -16.58
N PRO A 191 1.44 13.87 -16.92
CA PRO A 191 0.40 14.06 -17.93
C PRO A 191 -0.62 15.13 -17.53
N SER A 192 -1.28 15.75 -18.51
CA SER A 192 -2.35 16.72 -18.26
C SER A 192 -3.67 16.07 -17.85
N THR A 193 -3.89 14.83 -18.25
CA THR A 193 -5.08 14.04 -17.96
C THR A 193 -4.69 12.60 -17.65
N ASP A 194 -5.44 11.96 -16.75
CA ASP A 194 -5.21 10.59 -16.32
C ASP A 194 -6.53 9.86 -16.11
N ALA A 195 -6.58 8.56 -16.43
CA ALA A 195 -7.84 7.80 -16.51
C ALA A 195 -8.02 6.74 -15.41
N ASP A 196 -7.01 6.50 -14.58
CA ASP A 196 -7.02 5.43 -13.57
C ASP A 196 -6.51 5.88 -12.18
N GLY A 197 -6.06 7.12 -12.05
CA GLY A 197 -5.46 7.66 -10.83
C GLY A 197 -3.98 7.27 -10.65
N GLY A 198 -3.35 6.75 -11.71
CA GLY A 198 -2.02 6.16 -11.73
C GLY A 198 -1.07 6.84 -12.71
N PHE A 199 -0.12 7.64 -12.21
CA PHE A 199 0.86 8.33 -13.05
C PHE A 199 2.16 8.62 -12.30
N THR A 200 3.21 8.97 -13.03
CA THR A 200 4.49 9.39 -12.43
C THR A 200 4.66 10.89 -12.51
N VAL A 201 5.01 11.49 -11.38
CA VAL A 201 5.43 12.89 -11.25
C VAL A 201 6.95 12.92 -11.22
N SER A 202 7.60 13.63 -12.15
CA SER A 202 9.06 13.78 -12.20
C SER A 202 9.47 15.25 -12.22
N TRP A 203 10.66 15.57 -11.73
CA TRP A 203 11.21 16.93 -11.75
C TRP A 203 12.70 16.93 -12.10
N SER A 204 13.20 18.08 -12.54
CA SER A 204 14.63 18.23 -12.83
C SER A 204 15.45 18.28 -11.54
N ALA A 205 16.66 17.70 -11.58
CA ALA A 205 17.58 17.75 -10.46
C ALA A 205 18.11 19.18 -10.24
N SER A 206 18.23 19.57 -8.98
CA SER A 206 18.85 20.83 -8.57
C SER A 206 20.30 20.60 -8.14
N SER A 207 21.22 21.42 -8.66
CA SER A 207 22.63 21.36 -8.25
C SER A 207 22.78 21.63 -6.75
N GLY A 208 23.57 20.80 -6.06
CA GLY A 208 23.80 20.89 -4.61
C GLY A 208 22.64 20.42 -3.73
N ALA A 209 21.55 19.90 -4.30
CA ALA A 209 20.44 19.32 -3.54
C ALA A 209 20.79 17.91 -3.03
N THR A 210 20.44 17.64 -1.77
CA THR A 210 20.53 16.30 -1.17
C THR A 210 19.15 15.67 -0.95
N GLY A 211 18.07 16.42 -1.15
CA GLY A 211 16.70 15.94 -1.03
C GLY A 211 15.69 16.85 -1.74
N TYR A 212 14.47 16.34 -1.88
CA TYR A 212 13.32 17.02 -2.47
C TYR A 212 12.08 16.78 -1.62
N THR A 213 11.19 17.75 -1.59
CA THR A 213 9.82 17.58 -1.05
C THR A 213 8.83 17.86 -2.16
N LEU A 214 7.92 16.91 -2.42
CA LEU A 214 6.82 17.05 -3.36
C LEU A 214 5.50 17.19 -2.59
N GLN A 215 4.72 18.19 -2.97
CA GLN A 215 3.37 18.40 -2.45
C GLN A 215 2.32 18.28 -3.54
N ARG A 216 1.14 17.79 -3.14
CA ARG A 216 -0.08 17.72 -3.94
C ARG A 216 -1.18 18.55 -3.28
N ALA A 217 -1.97 19.28 -4.05
CA ALA A 217 -3.10 20.10 -3.60
C ALA A 217 -4.32 19.91 -4.52
N THR A 218 -5.52 20.25 -4.05
CA THR A 218 -6.74 20.31 -4.88
C THR A 218 -7.06 21.71 -5.39
N ASN A 219 -6.29 22.72 -4.96
CA ASN A 219 -6.39 24.11 -5.42
C ASN A 219 -5.03 24.67 -5.86
N ALA A 220 -5.08 25.64 -6.78
CA ALA A 220 -3.89 26.24 -7.38
C ALA A 220 -3.05 27.09 -6.42
N ASN A 221 -3.64 27.57 -5.32
CA ASN A 221 -2.96 28.33 -4.27
C ASN A 221 -2.29 27.45 -3.21
N PHE A 222 -2.41 26.12 -3.33
CA PHE A 222 -1.80 25.14 -2.42
C PHE A 222 -2.20 25.34 -0.95
N SER A 223 -3.41 25.84 -0.67
CA SER A 223 -3.89 26.06 0.71
C SER A 223 -4.22 24.76 1.45
N ASP A 224 -4.47 23.68 0.72
CA ASP A 224 -4.74 22.34 1.24
C ASP A 224 -3.59 21.34 0.97
N ALA A 225 -2.41 21.86 0.61
CA ALA A 225 -1.30 21.04 0.14
C ALA A 225 -0.87 19.98 1.15
N GLN A 226 -0.71 18.76 0.66
CA GLN A 226 -0.22 17.59 1.39
C GLN A 226 1.14 17.18 0.83
N THR A 227 2.10 16.87 1.72
CA THR A 227 3.36 16.28 1.31
C THR A 227 3.15 14.83 0.90
N VAL A 228 3.43 14.51 -0.37
CA VAL A 228 3.25 13.17 -0.93
C VAL A 228 4.57 12.43 -1.11
N TYR A 229 5.69 13.14 -1.09
CA TYR A 229 7.02 12.54 -1.16
C TYR A 229 8.08 13.43 -0.49
N SER A 230 9.04 12.79 0.18
CA SER A 230 10.26 13.41 0.71
C SER A 230 11.42 12.44 0.58
N GLY A 231 12.50 12.84 -0.10
CA GLY A 231 13.65 11.96 -0.35
C GLY A 231 14.58 12.47 -1.46
N ALA A 232 15.58 11.68 -1.84
CA ALA A 232 16.61 12.08 -2.80
C ALA A 232 16.25 11.85 -4.28
N SER A 233 15.31 10.95 -4.58
CA SER A 233 14.86 10.68 -5.96
C SER A 233 14.19 11.90 -6.60
N THR A 234 14.22 11.94 -7.94
CA THR A 234 13.65 13.01 -8.77
C THR A 234 12.32 12.62 -9.43
N SER A 235 11.66 11.60 -8.89
CA SER A 235 10.39 11.10 -9.37
C SER A 235 9.61 10.41 -8.26
N TYR A 236 8.28 10.42 -8.40
CA TYR A 236 7.33 9.78 -7.50
C TYR A 236 6.19 9.15 -8.31
N SER A 237 5.90 7.88 -8.07
CA SER A 237 4.79 7.16 -8.71
C SER A 237 3.53 7.27 -7.85
N GLN A 238 2.49 7.90 -8.38
CA GLN A 238 1.16 8.03 -7.80
C GLN A 238 0.27 6.87 -8.27
N THR A 239 -0.54 6.31 -7.38
CA THR A 239 -1.58 5.31 -7.68
C THR A 239 -2.84 5.58 -6.87
N GLY A 240 -4.00 5.16 -7.37
CA GLY A 240 -5.26 5.19 -6.60
C GLY A 240 -5.76 6.60 -6.26
N LEU A 241 -5.39 7.60 -7.06
CA LEU A 241 -5.91 8.96 -6.89
C LEU A 241 -7.34 9.04 -7.44
N ALA A 242 -8.28 9.58 -6.67
CA ALA A 242 -9.67 9.70 -7.12
C ALA A 242 -9.82 10.70 -8.28
N SER A 243 -10.97 10.65 -8.98
CA SER A 243 -11.31 11.66 -9.99
C SER A 243 -11.32 13.06 -9.38
N GLY A 244 -10.66 14.00 -10.04
CA GLY A 244 -10.52 15.38 -9.58
C GLY A 244 -9.42 16.14 -10.28
N THR A 245 -9.29 17.42 -9.95
CA THR A 245 -8.21 18.28 -10.43
C THR A 245 -7.16 18.43 -9.33
N TYR A 246 -5.90 18.18 -9.66
CA TYR A 246 -4.78 18.23 -8.72
C TYR A 246 -3.64 19.13 -9.21
N TYR A 247 -2.91 19.68 -8.25
CA TYR A 247 -1.76 20.55 -8.47
C TYR A 247 -0.56 20.00 -7.72
N TYR A 248 0.61 20.03 -8.35
CA TYR A 248 1.86 19.59 -7.73
C TYR A 248 2.88 20.71 -7.67
N ARG A 249 3.65 20.74 -6.59
CA ARG A 249 4.84 21.59 -6.46
C ARG A 249 5.97 20.85 -5.77
N VAL A 250 7.20 21.17 -6.14
CA VAL A 250 8.41 20.55 -5.60
C VAL A 250 9.42 21.61 -5.18
N ASN A 251 10.13 21.38 -4.07
CA ASN A 251 11.32 22.15 -3.72
C ASN A 251 12.50 21.20 -3.47
N ALA A 252 13.71 21.75 -3.55
CA ALA A 252 14.96 21.06 -3.26
C ALA A 252 15.48 21.49 -1.89
N SER A 253 16.21 20.61 -1.21
CA SER A 253 16.82 20.88 0.08
C SER A 253 18.24 20.33 0.18
N ASN A 254 19.06 21.00 0.99
CA ASN A 254 20.33 20.49 1.49
C ASN A 254 20.55 21.00 2.93
N ASN A 255 21.72 20.72 3.50
CA ASN A 255 22.07 21.17 4.86
C ASN A 255 22.12 22.71 5.01
N CYS A 256 22.27 23.46 3.91
CA CYS A 256 22.30 24.92 3.91
C CYS A 256 20.90 25.55 3.86
N GLY A 257 19.89 24.82 3.40
CA GLY A 257 18.51 25.31 3.34
C GLY A 257 17.66 24.66 2.26
N THR A 258 16.49 25.26 2.05
CA THR A 258 15.49 24.81 1.08
C THR A 258 15.28 25.86 -0.01
N SER A 259 15.11 25.41 -1.24
CA SER A 259 14.75 26.28 -2.36
C SER A 259 13.32 26.82 -2.25
N THR A 260 12.99 27.79 -3.10
CA THR A 260 11.60 28.12 -3.42
C THR A 260 10.90 26.93 -4.11
N TRP A 261 9.57 26.99 -4.19
CA TRP A 261 8.75 25.95 -4.83
C TRP A 261 8.67 26.15 -6.34
N THR A 262 8.76 25.05 -7.09
CA THR A 262 8.41 24.98 -8.51
C THR A 262 7.07 24.28 -8.64
N ALA A 263 6.06 25.00 -9.11
CA ALA A 263 4.72 24.47 -9.36
C ALA A 263 4.54 24.02 -10.82
N GLY A 264 3.79 22.95 -11.03
CA GLY A 264 3.41 22.47 -12.35
C GLY A 264 2.00 22.89 -12.77
N PRO A 265 1.59 22.56 -14.00
CA PRO A 265 0.21 22.75 -14.45
C PRO A 265 -0.77 21.88 -13.66
N ALA A 266 -2.08 22.13 -13.79
CA ALA A 266 -3.08 21.21 -13.24
C ALA A 266 -3.05 19.87 -13.98
N ILE A 267 -3.31 18.78 -13.27
CA ILE A 267 -3.67 17.47 -13.85
C ILE A 267 -5.13 17.17 -13.54
N VAL A 268 -5.87 16.67 -14.52
CA VAL A 268 -7.24 16.19 -14.34
C VAL A 268 -7.25 14.67 -14.34
N VAL A 269 -7.53 14.08 -13.18
CA VAL A 269 -7.82 12.64 -13.07
C VAL A 269 -9.31 12.46 -13.36
N CYS A 270 -9.65 11.70 -14.40
CA CYS A 270 -11.02 11.45 -14.82
C CYS A 270 -11.22 9.94 -15.04
N ILE A 271 -11.66 9.25 -13.99
CA ILE A 271 -11.82 7.79 -14.00
C ILE A 271 -13.22 7.41 -14.55
N PRO A 272 -13.31 6.63 -15.65
CA PRO A 272 -14.57 6.07 -16.12
C PRO A 272 -15.11 5.05 -15.11
N PRO A 273 -16.43 4.80 -15.08
CA PRO A 273 -17.00 3.85 -14.15
C PRO A 273 -16.49 2.43 -14.44
N ALA A 274 -16.51 1.57 -13.41
CA ALA A 274 -16.30 0.13 -13.60
C ALA A 274 -17.50 -0.49 -14.32
N ALA A 275 -17.32 -1.68 -14.89
CA ALA A 275 -18.44 -2.45 -15.42
C ALA A 275 -19.51 -2.66 -14.33
N PRO A 276 -20.82 -2.55 -14.64
CA PRO A 276 -21.88 -2.83 -13.68
C PRO A 276 -21.75 -4.24 -13.10
N GLY A 277 -22.30 -4.46 -11.91
CA GLY A 277 -22.39 -5.80 -11.34
C GLY A 277 -23.28 -6.74 -12.18
N SER A 278 -23.41 -8.00 -11.76
CA SER A 278 -24.20 -9.01 -12.47
C SER A 278 -25.59 -8.52 -12.84
N ILE A 279 -26.03 -8.92 -14.03
CA ILE A 279 -27.37 -8.65 -14.54
C ILE A 279 -28.32 -9.80 -14.14
N ILE A 280 -29.52 -9.45 -13.71
CA ILE A 280 -30.52 -10.37 -13.13
C ILE A 280 -31.82 -10.24 -13.92
N TYR A 281 -32.31 -11.38 -14.39
CA TYR A 281 -33.62 -11.57 -15.03
C TYR A 281 -33.94 -13.07 -15.06
N PRO A 282 -35.23 -13.45 -15.18
CA PRO A 282 -35.61 -14.86 -15.28
C PRO A 282 -35.02 -15.52 -16.54
N SER A 283 -34.52 -16.74 -16.39
CA SER A 283 -33.99 -17.55 -17.51
C SER A 283 -35.10 -18.01 -18.46
N VAL A 284 -36.33 -18.13 -17.97
CA VAL A 284 -37.54 -18.41 -18.76
C VAL A 284 -38.67 -17.48 -18.32
N ASN A 285 -39.37 -16.86 -19.28
CA ASN A 285 -40.53 -16.01 -19.00
C ASN A 285 -41.66 -16.24 -20.01
N ALA A 286 -42.89 -16.35 -19.52
CA ALA A 286 -44.09 -16.38 -20.34
C ALA A 286 -44.61 -14.95 -20.59
N GLY A 287 -44.98 -14.64 -21.83
CA GLY A 287 -45.57 -13.35 -22.18
C GLY A 287 -44.59 -12.21 -22.48
N GLY A 288 -43.28 -12.43 -22.32
CA GLY A 288 -42.25 -11.50 -22.75
C GLY A 288 -42.17 -10.21 -21.93
N GLY A 289 -42.72 -10.25 -20.72
CA GLY A 289 -42.73 -9.18 -19.74
C GLY A 289 -41.94 -9.57 -18.48
N PHE A 290 -40.83 -8.90 -18.19
CA PHE A 290 -40.01 -9.13 -17.01
C PHE A 290 -39.11 -7.94 -16.68
N THR A 291 -38.65 -7.85 -15.44
CA THR A 291 -37.67 -6.85 -15.03
C THR A 291 -36.26 -7.34 -15.30
N VAL A 292 -35.45 -6.49 -15.91
CA VAL A 292 -33.99 -6.64 -16.04
C VAL A 292 -33.35 -5.69 -15.04
N SER A 293 -32.57 -6.20 -14.08
CA SER A 293 -31.85 -5.38 -13.11
C SER A 293 -30.34 -5.68 -13.13
N TRP A 294 -29.51 -4.76 -12.64
CA TRP A 294 -28.06 -4.94 -12.58
C TRP A 294 -27.46 -4.26 -11.35
N GLY A 295 -26.29 -4.72 -10.93
CA GLY A 295 -25.53 -4.10 -9.85
C GLY A 295 -25.04 -2.69 -10.22
N SER A 296 -25.11 -1.74 -9.29
CA SER A 296 -24.62 -0.37 -9.50
C SER A 296 -23.10 -0.32 -9.70
N SER A 297 -22.62 0.72 -10.39
CA SER A 297 -21.21 1.07 -10.51
C SER A 297 -20.97 2.42 -9.86
N GLY A 298 -20.03 2.50 -8.90
CA GLY A 298 -19.94 3.62 -7.96
C GLY A 298 -19.66 5.00 -8.57
N LEU A 299 -19.04 5.07 -9.75
CA LEU A 299 -18.76 6.32 -10.48
C LEU A 299 -19.75 6.58 -11.62
N ALA A 300 -20.80 5.77 -11.76
CA ALA A 300 -21.74 5.85 -12.87
C ALA A 300 -22.75 7.00 -12.65
N ALA A 301 -22.94 7.81 -13.68
CA ALA A 301 -24.03 8.78 -13.75
C ALA A 301 -25.24 8.21 -14.50
N ALA A 302 -25.02 7.25 -15.42
CA ALA A 302 -26.06 6.57 -16.17
C ALA A 302 -25.61 5.18 -16.62
N TYR A 303 -26.55 4.39 -17.13
CA TYR A 303 -26.35 3.06 -17.70
C TYR A 303 -26.99 2.97 -19.08
N THR A 304 -26.41 2.16 -19.96
CA THR A 304 -27.05 1.75 -21.22
C THR A 304 -27.24 0.25 -21.20
N LEU A 305 -28.49 -0.20 -21.38
CA LEU A 305 -28.85 -1.61 -21.52
C LEU A 305 -29.10 -1.90 -23.00
N GLU A 306 -28.45 -2.93 -23.51
CA GLU A 306 -28.69 -3.47 -24.85
C GLU A 306 -29.30 -4.86 -24.79
N ARG A 307 -30.12 -5.15 -25.80
CA ARG A 307 -30.75 -6.45 -26.04
C ARG A 307 -30.36 -6.97 -27.41
N ALA A 308 -30.04 -8.26 -27.51
CA ALA A 308 -29.74 -8.94 -28.76
C ALA A 308 -30.41 -10.32 -28.85
N GLY A 309 -30.50 -10.89 -30.05
CA GLY A 309 -30.97 -12.26 -30.28
C GLY A 309 -29.87 -13.33 -30.22
N ASN A 310 -28.61 -12.94 -29.97
CA ASN A 310 -27.46 -13.82 -29.90
C ASN A 310 -26.45 -13.36 -28.84
N SER A 311 -25.66 -14.28 -28.31
CA SER A 311 -24.65 -14.02 -27.27
C SER A 311 -23.48 -13.17 -27.74
N SER A 312 -23.28 -13.02 -29.05
CA SER A 312 -22.26 -12.14 -29.63
C SER A 312 -22.73 -10.69 -29.76
N PHE A 313 -23.97 -10.38 -29.36
CA PHE A 313 -24.58 -9.04 -29.45
C PHE A 313 -24.53 -8.43 -30.86
N THR A 314 -24.49 -9.26 -31.91
CA THR A 314 -24.56 -8.79 -33.29
C THR A 314 -25.98 -8.33 -33.57
N GLY A 315 -26.16 -7.07 -34.01
CA GLY A 315 -27.48 -6.46 -34.21
C GLY A 315 -28.20 -6.09 -32.92
N ALA A 316 -27.46 -5.85 -31.83
CA ALA A 316 -28.04 -5.41 -30.57
C ALA A 316 -28.78 -4.06 -30.70
N SER A 317 -29.85 -3.88 -29.93
CA SER A 317 -30.63 -2.65 -29.84
C SER A 317 -30.63 -2.13 -28.40
N THR A 318 -30.51 -0.82 -28.22
CA THR A 318 -30.65 -0.19 -26.90
C THR A 318 -32.08 -0.37 -26.36
N ALA A 319 -32.20 -1.06 -25.23
CA ALA A 319 -33.45 -1.27 -24.52
C ALA A 319 -33.70 -0.18 -23.47
N TYR A 320 -32.63 0.34 -22.86
CA TYR A 320 -32.71 1.40 -21.84
C TYR A 320 -31.47 2.29 -21.87
N SER A 321 -31.65 3.58 -21.59
CA SER A 321 -30.58 4.53 -21.28
C SER A 321 -31.06 5.50 -20.20
N GLY A 322 -30.37 5.57 -19.07
CA GLY A 322 -30.76 6.42 -17.94
C GLY A 322 -30.08 6.05 -16.62
N PRO A 323 -30.45 6.70 -15.49
CA PRO A 323 -29.75 6.57 -14.22
C PRO A 323 -30.16 5.35 -13.39
N LEU A 324 -31.25 4.66 -13.74
CA LEU A 324 -31.79 3.56 -12.95
C LEU A 324 -30.95 2.29 -13.13
N THR A 325 -31.03 1.40 -12.15
CA THR A 325 -30.40 0.07 -12.15
C THR A 325 -31.36 -1.06 -12.51
N SER A 326 -32.53 -0.71 -13.04
CA SER A 326 -33.51 -1.67 -13.54
C SER A 326 -34.33 -1.10 -14.70
N TYR A 327 -34.84 -2.01 -15.52
CA TYR A 327 -35.69 -1.73 -16.67
C TYR A 327 -36.80 -2.79 -16.78
N SER A 328 -38.04 -2.34 -16.90
CA SER A 328 -39.19 -3.22 -17.14
C SER A 328 -39.32 -3.51 -18.64
N GLN A 329 -38.91 -4.71 -19.05
CA GLN A 329 -39.05 -5.18 -20.42
C GLN A 329 -40.48 -5.68 -20.64
N THR A 330 -41.10 -5.28 -21.74
CA THR A 330 -42.45 -5.75 -22.13
C THR A 330 -42.51 -6.13 -23.60
N GLY A 331 -43.50 -6.94 -23.98
CA GLY A 331 -43.85 -7.19 -25.38
C GLY A 331 -42.80 -7.92 -26.21
N LEU A 332 -41.93 -8.73 -25.59
CA LEU A 332 -41.03 -9.60 -26.35
C LEU A 332 -41.78 -10.78 -26.95
N ASN A 333 -41.53 -11.05 -28.22
CA ASN A 333 -42.02 -12.26 -28.87
C ASN A 333 -41.31 -13.50 -28.31
N PRO A 334 -41.90 -14.69 -28.45
CA PRO A 334 -41.22 -15.94 -28.12
C PRO A 334 -39.88 -16.05 -28.86
N GLY A 335 -38.82 -16.35 -28.13
CA GLY A 335 -37.45 -16.35 -28.65
C GLY A 335 -36.41 -16.38 -27.54
N THR A 336 -35.14 -16.37 -27.94
CA THR A 336 -34.01 -16.28 -26.99
C THR A 336 -33.40 -14.89 -27.09
N TYR A 337 -33.23 -14.23 -25.95
CA TYR A 337 -32.70 -12.87 -25.83
C TYR A 337 -31.49 -12.85 -24.91
N TYR A 338 -30.57 -11.93 -25.20
CA TYR A 338 -29.37 -11.67 -24.41
C TYR A 338 -29.33 -10.20 -24.05
N PHE A 339 -28.95 -9.90 -22.82
CA PHE A 339 -28.83 -8.53 -22.33
C PHE A 339 -27.40 -8.23 -21.90
N ARG A 340 -26.95 -7.01 -22.18
CA ARG A 340 -25.70 -6.46 -21.64
C ARG A 340 -25.90 -5.03 -21.19
N VAL A 341 -25.18 -4.65 -20.15
CA VAL A 341 -25.24 -3.30 -19.58
C VAL A 341 -23.84 -2.74 -19.41
N ASN A 342 -23.65 -1.45 -19.73
CA ASN A 342 -22.47 -0.70 -19.34
C ASN A 342 -22.88 0.51 -18.50
N ALA A 343 -21.92 1.05 -17.77
CA ALA A 343 -22.05 2.27 -17.00
C ALA A 343 -21.35 3.41 -17.73
N MET A 344 -21.78 4.65 -17.51
CA MET A 344 -21.15 5.82 -18.09
C MET A 344 -21.15 7.01 -17.12
N ASN A 345 -20.14 7.86 -17.26
CA ASN A 345 -20.08 9.18 -16.65
C ASN A 345 -19.42 10.17 -17.63
N GLN A 346 -19.14 11.40 -17.18
CA GLN A 346 -18.48 12.40 -18.00
C GLN A 346 -17.06 12.02 -18.48
N CYS A 347 -16.40 11.08 -17.80
CA CYS A 347 -15.05 10.62 -18.14
C CYS A 347 -15.05 9.51 -19.18
N GLY A 348 -16.15 8.75 -19.31
CA GLY A 348 -16.27 7.71 -20.33
C GLY A 348 -17.28 6.63 -19.99
N VAL A 349 -17.18 5.53 -20.75
CA VAL A 349 -18.03 4.35 -20.62
C VAL A 349 -17.21 3.18 -20.08
N SER A 350 -17.86 2.33 -19.29
CA SER A 350 -17.25 1.11 -18.78
C SER A 350 -17.31 -0.03 -19.81
N ALA A 351 -16.62 -1.13 -19.50
CA ALA A 351 -16.82 -2.38 -20.20
C ALA A 351 -18.26 -2.92 -20.01
N TRP A 352 -18.70 -3.74 -20.95
CA TRP A 352 -20.02 -4.37 -20.89
C TRP A 352 -20.05 -5.55 -19.91
N THR A 353 -21.09 -5.62 -19.10
CA THR A 353 -21.47 -6.82 -18.34
C THR A 353 -22.60 -7.52 -19.09
N ALA A 354 -22.36 -8.76 -19.53
CA ALA A 354 -23.35 -9.57 -20.24
C ALA A 354 -23.98 -10.61 -19.32
N GLY A 355 -25.28 -10.87 -19.51
CA GLY A 355 -26.01 -11.93 -18.80
C GLY A 355 -26.16 -13.22 -19.59
N GLY A 356 -26.82 -14.19 -18.97
CA GLY A 356 -27.20 -15.46 -19.62
C GLY A 356 -28.32 -15.31 -20.64
N ALA A 357 -28.75 -16.41 -21.24
CA ALA A 357 -29.90 -16.39 -22.16
C ALA A 357 -31.22 -16.21 -21.37
N ALA A 358 -32.08 -15.32 -21.83
CA ALA A 358 -33.50 -15.24 -21.42
C ALA A 358 -34.36 -15.89 -22.50
N ARG A 359 -35.05 -16.97 -22.18
CA ARG A 359 -35.97 -17.66 -23.09
C ARG A 359 -37.39 -17.16 -22.87
N VAL A 360 -37.89 -16.36 -23.79
CA VAL A 360 -39.29 -15.96 -23.81
C VAL A 360 -40.08 -17.07 -24.51
N VAL A 361 -41.06 -17.62 -23.80
CA VAL A 361 -42.00 -18.60 -24.36
C VAL A 361 -43.33 -17.92 -24.64
N ARG A 362 -44.12 -18.50 -25.57
CA ARG A 362 -45.49 -18.02 -25.81
C ARG A 362 -46.23 -17.98 -24.48
N ASN A 363 -46.94 -16.88 -24.25
CA ASN A 363 -47.98 -16.89 -23.23
C ASN A 363 -49.06 -17.84 -23.73
N VAL A 364 -49.05 -19.08 -23.26
CA VAL A 364 -50.03 -20.10 -23.65
C VAL A 364 -51.29 -20.07 -22.78
N VAL A 365 -51.62 -18.91 -22.20
CA VAL A 365 -53.00 -18.61 -21.74
C VAL A 365 -53.96 -18.30 -22.90
N SER A 366 -53.64 -18.63 -24.15
CA SER A 366 -54.63 -18.67 -25.24
C SER A 366 -54.20 -19.63 -26.35
N ALA A 367 -54.79 -20.83 -26.34
CA ALA A 367 -54.70 -21.89 -27.35
C ALA A 367 -53.70 -23.04 -27.10
N LEU A 368 -53.93 -23.79 -26.03
CA LEU A 368 -53.90 -25.25 -26.04
C LEU A 368 -55.15 -25.75 -25.30
N ALA A 369 -56.25 -25.97 -26.03
CA ALA A 369 -57.23 -26.94 -25.58
C ALA A 369 -56.78 -28.30 -26.14
N PRO A 370 -56.30 -29.17 -25.25
CA PRO A 370 -56.99 -30.42 -25.04
C PRO A 370 -57.27 -30.58 -23.55
N MET A 371 -58.53 -30.37 -23.16
CA MET A 371 -59.23 -30.96 -22.01
C MET A 371 -58.54 -30.95 -20.62
N LEU A 372 -59.25 -30.36 -19.65
CA LEU A 372 -59.05 -30.38 -18.18
C LEU A 372 -58.08 -29.34 -17.60
N LEU A 373 -58.67 -28.23 -17.17
CA LEU A 373 -58.47 -27.67 -15.83
C LEU A 373 -59.78 -26.94 -15.52
N ASN A 374 -60.88 -27.70 -15.51
CA ASN A 374 -61.99 -27.24 -14.69
C ASN A 374 -61.46 -27.27 -13.25
N ASP A 375 -61.84 -26.28 -12.50
CA ASP A 375 -61.56 -26.13 -11.08
C ASP A 375 -62.91 -25.64 -10.56
N THR A 376 -63.72 -26.62 -10.17
CA THR A 376 -65.18 -26.47 -10.08
C THR A 376 -65.58 -25.68 -8.84
N ASP A 377 -64.80 -25.73 -7.77
CA ASP A 377 -64.99 -24.98 -6.53
C ASP A 377 -64.02 -23.80 -6.33
N ASN A 378 -62.99 -23.65 -7.16
CA ASN A 378 -62.04 -22.51 -7.23
C ASN A 378 -61.09 -22.41 -6.04
N ASP A 379 -60.70 -23.53 -5.44
CA ASP A 379 -59.61 -23.60 -4.46
C ASP A 379 -58.21 -23.57 -5.12
N GLY A 380 -58.18 -23.81 -6.44
CA GLY A 380 -56.98 -23.81 -7.25
C GLY A 380 -56.30 -25.17 -7.40
N ILE A 381 -56.91 -26.28 -6.96
CA ILE A 381 -56.61 -27.63 -7.41
C ILE A 381 -57.48 -27.95 -8.64
N PRO A 382 -56.94 -28.59 -9.69
CA PRO A 382 -57.74 -29.00 -10.84
C PRO A 382 -58.71 -30.15 -10.58
N ASP A 383 -59.91 -30.12 -11.19
CA ASP A 383 -60.89 -31.22 -11.20
C ASP A 383 -60.24 -32.58 -11.54
N ASP A 384 -59.23 -32.61 -12.44
CA ASP A 384 -58.57 -33.86 -12.83
C ASP A 384 -57.57 -34.38 -11.81
N VAL A 385 -57.00 -33.50 -10.99
CA VAL A 385 -56.20 -33.84 -9.81
C VAL A 385 -57.15 -34.35 -8.73
N GLU A 386 -58.18 -33.58 -8.39
CA GLU A 386 -59.19 -33.91 -7.37
C GLU A 386 -59.92 -35.24 -7.67
N ASN A 387 -60.31 -35.49 -8.93
CA ASN A 387 -60.90 -36.78 -9.35
C ASN A 387 -59.94 -37.99 -9.17
N ARG A 388 -58.66 -37.75 -8.89
CA ARG A 388 -57.63 -38.78 -8.68
C ARG A 388 -57.08 -38.79 -7.26
N THR A 389 -57.47 -37.84 -6.43
CA THR A 389 -56.97 -37.64 -5.07
C THR A 389 -58.15 -37.64 -4.09
N CYS A 390 -57.93 -37.28 -2.83
CA CYS A 390 -58.98 -37.35 -1.82
C CYS A 390 -59.84 -36.08 -1.74
N THR A 391 -59.39 -35.00 -2.36
CA THR A 391 -60.07 -33.70 -2.48
C THR A 391 -61.33 -33.79 -3.35
N ASP A 392 -62.40 -33.07 -3.01
CA ASP A 392 -63.70 -33.11 -3.69
C ASP A 392 -63.87 -31.90 -4.62
N VAL A 393 -64.00 -32.19 -5.92
CA VAL A 393 -64.26 -31.21 -7.01
C VAL A 393 -65.35 -30.18 -6.77
N ASN A 394 -66.24 -30.34 -5.78
CA ASN A 394 -67.30 -29.37 -5.47
C ASN A 394 -67.14 -28.72 -4.09
N ASN A 395 -66.05 -28.97 -3.38
CA ASN A 395 -65.82 -28.53 -2.03
C ASN A 395 -64.37 -28.09 -1.82
N ALA A 396 -64.16 -26.77 -1.86
CA ALA A 396 -62.87 -26.10 -1.72
C ALA A 396 -62.14 -26.29 -0.37
N ASP A 397 -62.68 -27.11 0.54
CA ASP A 397 -62.24 -27.37 1.92
C ASP A 397 -62.82 -28.76 2.30
N THR A 398 -62.14 -29.81 1.87
CA THR A 398 -62.65 -31.19 1.78
C THR A 398 -62.91 -31.81 3.15
N ASP A 399 -62.04 -31.55 4.13
CA ASP A 399 -62.20 -32.05 5.51
C ASP A 399 -62.93 -31.07 6.44
N GLY A 400 -63.11 -29.81 6.03
CA GLY A 400 -63.92 -28.82 6.72
C GLY A 400 -63.26 -28.24 7.97
N ASP A 401 -61.93 -28.28 8.04
CA ASP A 401 -61.15 -27.68 9.12
C ASP A 401 -61.03 -26.15 8.97
N GLY A 402 -61.29 -25.66 7.75
CA GLY A 402 -61.35 -24.26 7.38
C GLY A 402 -60.12 -23.73 6.65
N ILE A 403 -59.12 -24.53 6.33
CA ILE A 403 -58.10 -24.25 5.30
C ILE A 403 -58.65 -24.81 3.97
N SER A 404 -58.33 -24.18 2.84
CA SER A 404 -58.80 -24.69 1.54
C SER A 404 -57.81 -25.71 0.98
N ASP A 405 -58.27 -26.76 0.30
CA ASP A 405 -57.39 -27.84 -0.18
C ASP A 405 -56.21 -27.31 -1.00
N GLY A 406 -56.44 -26.32 -1.87
CA GLY A 406 -55.40 -25.70 -2.69
C GLY A 406 -54.39 -24.79 -1.94
N VAL A 407 -54.62 -24.50 -0.65
CA VAL A 407 -53.65 -23.87 0.27
C VAL A 407 -52.81 -24.94 0.95
N GLU A 408 -53.43 -26.06 1.33
CA GLU A 408 -52.79 -27.20 1.95
C GLU A 408 -51.88 -27.95 0.97
N ASP A 409 -52.36 -28.22 -0.25
CA ASP A 409 -51.57 -28.67 -1.39
C ASP A 409 -50.99 -27.46 -2.15
N ALA A 410 -50.00 -26.82 -1.52
CA ALA A 410 -49.37 -25.59 -2.02
C ALA A 410 -48.85 -25.72 -3.47
N ASN A 411 -48.50 -26.93 -3.89
CA ASN A 411 -47.98 -27.20 -5.22
C ASN A 411 -49.02 -27.77 -6.22
N LYS A 412 -50.26 -28.03 -5.77
CA LYS A 412 -51.47 -28.36 -6.55
C LYS A 412 -51.33 -29.66 -7.34
N ASN A 413 -50.61 -30.63 -6.78
CA ASN A 413 -50.34 -31.93 -7.43
C ASN A 413 -51.22 -33.07 -6.86
N GLY A 414 -51.98 -32.78 -5.81
CA GLY A 414 -52.89 -33.62 -5.04
C GLY A 414 -52.18 -34.71 -4.22
N VAL A 415 -50.93 -34.49 -3.87
CA VAL A 415 -50.10 -35.36 -3.03
C VAL A 415 -49.59 -34.53 -1.86
N VAL A 416 -49.80 -35.01 -0.63
CA VAL A 416 -49.24 -34.38 0.56
C VAL A 416 -47.72 -34.49 0.53
N ASP A 417 -47.04 -33.38 0.26
CA ASP A 417 -45.59 -33.27 0.26
C ASP A 417 -45.04 -32.79 1.61
N SER A 418 -43.72 -32.94 1.81
CA SER A 418 -43.07 -32.47 3.03
C SER A 418 -43.24 -30.96 3.18
N GLY A 419 -43.94 -30.54 4.23
CA GLY A 419 -44.20 -29.13 4.54
C GLY A 419 -45.61 -28.66 4.18
N GLU A 420 -46.44 -29.54 3.64
CA GLU A 420 -47.88 -29.34 3.40
C GLU A 420 -48.69 -29.97 4.53
N THR A 421 -49.89 -29.45 4.78
CA THR A 421 -50.94 -30.14 5.55
C THR A 421 -51.71 -31.06 4.60
N ASN A 422 -52.52 -31.96 5.15
CA ASN A 422 -53.26 -32.96 4.39
C ASN A 422 -54.70 -32.48 4.14
N PRO A 423 -55.10 -32.15 2.90
CA PRO A 423 -56.44 -31.60 2.58
C PRO A 423 -57.67 -32.46 2.90
N CYS A 424 -57.46 -33.62 3.49
CA CYS A 424 -58.47 -34.66 3.67
C CYS A 424 -58.46 -35.19 5.11
N ASP A 425 -57.79 -34.48 6.00
CA ASP A 425 -57.51 -34.86 7.37
C ASP A 425 -57.45 -33.58 8.20
N ASP A 426 -58.50 -33.34 8.98
CA ASP A 426 -58.73 -32.06 9.65
C ASP A 426 -57.77 -31.79 10.84
N ASP A 427 -56.77 -32.64 11.03
CA ASP A 427 -55.76 -32.70 12.09
C ASP A 427 -54.55 -33.51 11.57
N THR A 428 -53.67 -32.86 10.81
CA THR A 428 -52.59 -33.48 10.02
C THR A 428 -51.58 -34.24 10.88
N ASP A 429 -51.37 -33.84 12.13
CA ASP A 429 -50.41 -34.47 13.04
C ASP A 429 -51.04 -35.33 14.16
N ASP A 430 -52.37 -35.48 14.13
CA ASP A 430 -53.18 -36.33 15.01
C ASP A 430 -53.02 -35.98 16.52
N ASP A 431 -52.71 -34.72 16.87
CA ASP A 431 -52.54 -34.31 18.26
C ASP A 431 -53.85 -33.94 18.98
N GLY A 432 -54.91 -33.70 18.22
CA GLY A 432 -56.25 -33.33 18.69
C GLY A 432 -56.60 -31.84 18.50
N LEU A 433 -55.71 -31.04 17.93
CA LEU A 433 -55.94 -29.67 17.48
C LEU A 433 -56.05 -29.67 15.95
N LYS A 434 -57.06 -28.98 15.41
CA LYS A 434 -57.30 -28.99 13.96
C LYS A 434 -56.38 -28.03 13.23
N ASP A 435 -55.96 -28.35 12.01
CA ASP A 435 -54.98 -27.51 11.29
C ASP A 435 -55.47 -26.07 11.12
N GLY A 436 -56.74 -25.86 10.78
CA GLY A 436 -57.35 -24.55 10.64
C GLY A 436 -57.55 -23.78 11.95
N VAL A 437 -57.34 -24.41 13.11
CA VAL A 437 -57.24 -23.74 14.42
C VAL A 437 -55.81 -23.28 14.68
N GLU A 438 -54.84 -24.06 14.23
CA GLU A 438 -53.41 -23.83 14.38
C GLU A 438 -52.91 -22.75 13.42
N ASP A 439 -53.22 -22.88 12.13
CA ASP A 439 -53.10 -21.82 11.13
C ASP A 439 -54.30 -20.87 11.23
N ALA A 440 -54.25 -20.04 12.27
CA ALA A 440 -55.31 -19.09 12.60
C ALA A 440 -55.67 -18.14 11.44
N ASN A 441 -54.74 -17.89 10.52
CA ASN A 441 -54.94 -17.01 9.38
C ASN A 441 -55.18 -17.72 8.04
N LYS A 442 -55.06 -19.07 8.01
CA LYS A 442 -55.48 -19.99 6.94
C LYS A 442 -54.72 -19.74 5.64
N ASN A 443 -53.44 -19.45 5.73
CA ASN A 443 -52.59 -19.13 4.59
C ASN A 443 -51.60 -20.25 4.22
N GLY A 444 -51.59 -21.35 4.97
CA GLY A 444 -50.69 -22.50 4.79
C GLY A 444 -49.25 -22.22 5.24
N VAL A 445 -49.02 -21.19 6.04
CA VAL A 445 -47.69 -20.74 6.48
C VAL A 445 -47.68 -20.51 7.98
N LEU A 446 -46.78 -21.19 8.69
CA LEU A 446 -46.55 -20.98 10.12
C LEU A 446 -46.11 -19.53 10.42
N ASP A 447 -47.01 -18.72 10.99
CA ASP A 447 -46.75 -17.32 11.35
C ASP A 447 -46.45 -17.11 12.85
N THR A 448 -45.95 -15.91 13.17
CA THR A 448 -45.74 -15.50 14.56
C THR A 448 -47.08 -15.30 15.27
N GLY A 449 -47.58 -16.33 15.92
CA GLY A 449 -48.92 -16.33 16.50
C GLY A 449 -49.46 -17.72 16.70
N GLU A 450 -49.00 -18.64 15.85
CA GLU A 450 -49.62 -19.92 15.53
C GLU A 450 -48.80 -21.11 16.04
N THR A 451 -49.48 -22.25 16.17
CA THR A 451 -48.85 -23.57 16.27
C THR A 451 -48.66 -24.15 14.87
N ASP A 452 -47.81 -25.16 14.72
CA ASP A 452 -47.50 -25.77 13.42
C ASP A 452 -48.29 -27.06 13.23
N PRO A 453 -49.32 -27.10 12.34
CA PRO A 453 -50.23 -28.24 12.17
C PRO A 453 -49.60 -29.57 11.71
N ARG A 454 -48.27 -29.58 11.53
CA ARG A 454 -47.52 -30.73 11.02
C ARG A 454 -46.66 -31.35 12.12
N THR A 455 -46.79 -30.89 13.36
CA THR A 455 -46.04 -31.34 14.52
C THR A 455 -46.85 -31.22 15.79
N SER A 456 -47.12 -32.37 16.40
CA SER A 456 -47.93 -32.51 17.61
C SER A 456 -47.37 -31.84 18.88
N ASP A 457 -46.33 -31.01 18.78
CA ASP A 457 -45.59 -30.34 19.86
C ASP A 457 -44.76 -29.22 19.20
N THR A 458 -45.33 -28.03 19.10
CA THR A 458 -44.76 -26.90 18.34
C THR A 458 -43.46 -26.38 18.95
N ASP A 459 -43.34 -26.39 20.28
CA ASP A 459 -42.16 -25.84 20.97
C ASP A 459 -41.11 -26.89 21.39
N GLY A 460 -41.44 -28.16 21.23
CA GLY A 460 -40.55 -29.31 21.39
C GLY A 460 -40.24 -29.64 22.85
N ASP A 461 -41.13 -29.33 23.80
CA ASP A 461 -40.92 -29.59 25.22
C ASP A 461 -41.42 -30.95 25.71
N GLY A 462 -42.14 -31.68 24.85
CA GLY A 462 -42.71 -32.99 25.11
C GLY A 462 -44.17 -32.98 25.57
N LEU A 463 -44.84 -31.82 25.57
CA LEU A 463 -46.27 -31.64 25.74
C LEU A 463 -46.93 -31.43 24.37
N PRO A 464 -48.07 -32.08 24.07
CA PRO A 464 -48.77 -31.79 22.83
C PRO A 464 -49.56 -30.49 22.85
N ASP A 465 -49.64 -29.83 21.70
CA ASP A 465 -50.27 -28.52 21.56
C ASP A 465 -51.75 -28.57 21.97
N ALA A 466 -52.49 -29.59 21.53
CA ALA A 466 -53.87 -29.81 21.94
C ALA A 466 -54.05 -29.97 23.46
N TRP A 467 -53.11 -30.66 24.13
CA TRP A 467 -53.16 -30.87 25.58
C TRP A 467 -52.90 -29.56 26.33
N GLU A 468 -51.93 -28.79 25.86
CA GLU A 468 -51.63 -27.48 26.42
C GLU A 468 -52.80 -26.51 26.26
N VAL A 469 -53.40 -26.45 25.07
CA VAL A 469 -54.61 -25.66 24.81
C VAL A 469 -55.76 -26.10 25.72
N GLN A 470 -55.97 -27.42 25.91
CA GLN A 470 -57.01 -27.95 26.80
C GLN A 470 -56.87 -27.45 28.24
N TYR A 471 -55.64 -27.35 28.75
CA TYR A 471 -55.34 -26.87 30.11
C TYR A 471 -54.93 -25.39 30.15
N SER A 472 -55.17 -24.65 29.06
CA SER A 472 -54.85 -23.22 28.93
C SER A 472 -53.38 -22.88 29.18
N LEU A 473 -52.47 -23.83 28.92
CA LEU A 473 -51.02 -23.61 28.82
C LEU A 473 -50.69 -22.99 27.46
N ASN A 474 -49.40 -22.75 27.18
CA ASN A 474 -48.99 -22.06 25.97
C ASN A 474 -48.12 -22.96 25.08
N PRO A 475 -48.68 -23.52 24.00
CA PRO A 475 -48.02 -24.52 23.12
C PRO A 475 -46.86 -23.99 22.27
N ARG A 476 -46.35 -22.81 22.61
CA ARG A 476 -45.33 -22.08 21.86
C ARG A 476 -44.16 -21.68 22.75
N VAL A 477 -44.19 -22.09 24.01
CA VAL A 477 -43.21 -21.77 25.04
C VAL A 477 -43.00 -22.98 25.91
N ASN A 478 -41.80 -23.56 25.82
CA ASN A 478 -41.36 -24.68 26.65
C ASN A 478 -41.60 -24.40 28.14
N ASP A 479 -42.68 -24.97 28.66
CA ASP A 479 -43.19 -24.80 30.02
C ASP A 479 -43.40 -26.14 30.74
N CYS A 480 -42.97 -27.26 30.13
CA CYS A 480 -42.90 -28.61 30.66
C CYS A 480 -42.44 -28.73 32.14
N ASN A 481 -41.58 -27.83 32.59
CA ASN A 481 -41.04 -27.79 33.96
C ASN A 481 -41.72 -26.80 34.91
N GLU A 482 -42.71 -26.05 34.44
CA GLU A 482 -43.54 -25.17 35.26
C GLU A 482 -44.54 -25.98 36.09
N ASP A 483 -44.98 -25.36 37.20
CA ASP A 483 -45.96 -25.89 38.16
C ASP A 483 -46.98 -24.76 38.42
N PRO A 484 -47.99 -24.62 37.54
CA PRO A 484 -48.89 -23.48 37.56
C PRO A 484 -49.88 -23.48 38.73
N ASP A 485 -50.20 -24.64 39.30
CA ASP A 485 -51.13 -24.78 40.43
C ASP A 485 -50.43 -24.93 41.80
N GLY A 486 -49.12 -25.16 41.81
CA GLY A 486 -48.26 -25.15 42.98
C GLY A 486 -48.34 -26.41 43.84
N ASP A 487 -48.76 -27.53 43.27
CA ASP A 487 -48.91 -28.81 44.00
C ASP A 487 -47.60 -29.60 44.11
N GLY A 488 -46.55 -29.17 43.39
CA GLY A 488 -45.22 -29.73 43.37
C GLY A 488 -44.92 -30.70 42.22
N TYR A 489 -45.82 -30.87 41.25
CA TYR A 489 -45.59 -31.61 40.01
C TYR A 489 -45.50 -30.64 38.82
N THR A 490 -44.70 -30.99 37.82
CA THR A 490 -44.56 -30.14 36.62
C THR A 490 -45.56 -30.55 35.53
N ASN A 491 -45.87 -29.65 34.60
CA ASN A 491 -46.77 -29.91 33.46
C ASN A 491 -46.46 -31.27 32.77
N CYS A 492 -45.20 -31.55 32.45
CA CYS A 492 -44.79 -32.83 31.86
C CYS A 492 -45.02 -34.06 32.73
N GLN A 493 -44.87 -33.93 34.05
CA GLN A 493 -45.18 -35.03 34.97
C GLN A 493 -46.68 -35.28 34.95
N GLU A 494 -47.47 -34.23 34.94
CA GLU A 494 -48.92 -34.32 34.95
C GLU A 494 -49.50 -34.87 33.66
N TYR A 495 -49.01 -34.43 32.50
CA TYR A 495 -49.32 -35.01 31.19
C TYR A 495 -49.07 -36.53 31.19
N ARG A 496 -47.89 -36.95 31.65
CA ARG A 496 -47.49 -38.36 31.70
C ARG A 496 -48.37 -39.22 32.62
N TRP A 497 -48.94 -38.63 33.66
CA TRP A 497 -49.78 -39.33 34.64
C TRP A 497 -51.29 -39.06 34.46
N GLY A 498 -51.67 -38.27 33.46
CA GLY A 498 -53.07 -37.90 33.17
C GLY A 498 -53.72 -37.09 34.29
N SER A 499 -52.96 -36.23 34.97
CA SER A 499 -53.47 -35.29 35.97
C SER A 499 -53.64 -33.88 35.37
N ASN A 500 -54.13 -32.92 36.16
CA ASN A 500 -54.58 -31.62 35.64
C ASN A 500 -53.66 -30.51 36.18
N PRO A 501 -52.84 -29.87 35.33
CA PRO A 501 -51.83 -28.89 35.74
C PRO A 501 -52.37 -27.53 36.19
N ARG A 502 -53.69 -27.41 36.27
CA ARG A 502 -54.42 -26.23 36.74
C ARG A 502 -55.23 -26.50 37.99
N ASP A 503 -55.15 -27.71 38.56
CA ASP A 503 -55.92 -28.12 39.74
C ASP A 503 -55.03 -28.86 40.74
N ALA A 504 -54.57 -28.13 41.76
CA ALA A 504 -53.71 -28.66 42.82
C ALA A 504 -54.30 -29.83 43.63
N SER A 505 -55.58 -30.18 43.43
CA SER A 505 -56.21 -31.37 43.99
C SER A 505 -56.13 -32.61 43.09
N SER A 506 -55.80 -32.42 41.81
CA SER A 506 -55.65 -33.43 40.77
C SER A 506 -54.18 -33.67 40.48
N HIS A 507 -53.56 -34.51 41.31
CA HIS A 507 -52.12 -34.74 41.29
C HIS A 507 -51.77 -36.21 41.04
N PRO A 508 -50.57 -36.53 40.50
CA PRO A 508 -50.10 -37.90 40.34
C PRO A 508 -50.12 -38.71 41.65
N PRO A 509 -50.21 -40.06 41.60
CA PRO A 509 -50.22 -40.89 42.80
C PRO A 509 -48.94 -40.72 43.65
N LYS A 510 -49.07 -40.32 44.92
CA LYS A 510 -47.93 -40.18 45.84
C LYS A 510 -47.23 -41.54 46.07
N GLY A 511 -46.02 -41.74 45.53
CA GLY A 511 -45.17 -42.87 45.96
C GLY A 511 -44.19 -43.53 44.98
N ILE A 512 -43.78 -42.92 43.85
CA ILE A 512 -42.71 -43.49 43.02
C ILE A 512 -41.44 -42.64 43.15
N PRO A 513 -40.31 -43.21 43.63
CA PRO A 513 -39.06 -42.47 43.77
C PRO A 513 -38.45 -42.16 42.40
N TRP A 514 -37.97 -40.92 42.27
CA TRP A 514 -37.11 -40.41 41.21
C TRP A 514 -36.04 -41.44 40.82
N MET A 515 -36.16 -42.06 39.64
CA MET A 515 -35.07 -42.84 39.05
C MET A 515 -34.63 -42.17 37.76
N ASN A 516 -33.40 -41.64 37.82
CA ASN A 516 -32.61 -41.15 36.69
C ASN A 516 -32.69 -42.11 35.49
N LEU A 517 -33.10 -41.58 34.34
CA LEU A 517 -32.66 -42.01 33.01
C LEU A 517 -32.47 -40.70 32.21
N ILE A 518 -31.30 -40.07 32.25
CA ILE A 518 -30.28 -40.19 31.19
C ILE A 518 -30.49 -41.42 30.28
N LEU A 519 -30.72 -41.16 28.98
CA LEU A 519 -30.37 -41.89 27.76
C LEU A 519 -31.42 -41.56 26.68
N GLY A 520 -31.10 -41.16 25.45
CA GLY A 520 -29.81 -40.98 24.78
C GLY A 520 -30.01 -40.43 23.37
#